data_AF-A0A183SY83-F1
#
_entry.id   AF-A0A183SY83-F1
#
_cell.length_a   1.000
_cell.length_b   1.000
_cell.length_c   1.000
_cell.angle_alpha   90.00
_cell.angle_beta   90.00
_cell.angle_gamma   90.00
#
_symmetry.space_group_name_H-M   'P 1'
#
loop_
_entity.id
_entity.type
_entity.pdbx_description
1 polymer ?
#
loop_
_entity_poly.entity_id
_entity_poly.type
_entity_poly.pdbx_seq_one_letter_code
_entity_poly.pdbx_strand_id
1 'polypeptide(L)'
;MLRQVQLRWSGHLVRMEDKRLPKRLFYGDVTEGARRQGGQKRPYKNTLKKSLKQLQIDTATWEDLAQDRLAWRRSVKTGSAIYEANRIVAAKTKRAARKSPALLDQYSQCPGLSNMPAMSTHLPHGNPPCRTSSDAMQQQSDNSNLYV
;
A
#
# COMPACT_ATOMS: atom_id res chain seq x y z
N MET A 1 -4.39 1.47 6.39
CA MET A 1 -5.07 2.49 7.24
C MET A 1 -5.81 3.57 6.43
N LEU A 2 -5.15 4.34 5.54
CA LEU A 2 -5.82 5.47 4.83
C LEU A 2 -7.13 5.10 4.12
N ARG A 3 -7.19 3.95 3.43
CA ARG A 3 -8.40 3.47 2.75
C ARG A 3 -9.57 3.18 3.69
N GLN A 4 -9.32 2.68 4.89
CA GLN A 4 -10.38 2.43 5.87
C GLN A 4 -11.01 3.71 6.36
N VAL A 5 -10.19 4.75 6.62
CA VAL A 5 -10.70 6.06 7.05
C VAL A 5 -11.57 6.68 5.95
N GLN A 6 -11.11 6.60 4.70
CA GLN A 6 -11.88 7.03 3.53
C GLN A 6 -13.24 6.32 3.48
N LEU A 7 -13.27 4.99 3.57
CA LEU A 7 -14.51 4.21 3.50
C LEU A 7 -15.44 4.44 4.71
N ARG A 8 -14.88 4.61 5.92
CA ARG A 8 -15.68 4.95 7.11
C ARG A 8 -16.33 6.32 6.96
N TRP A 9 -15.63 7.29 6.38
CA TRP A 9 -16.17 8.62 6.08
C TRP A 9 -17.20 8.58 4.95
N SER A 10 -16.95 7.83 3.86
CA SER A 10 -17.92 7.67 2.77
C SER A 10 -19.22 7.00 3.24
N GLY A 11 -19.13 5.95 4.05
CA GLY A 11 -20.33 5.37 4.65
C GLY A 11 -21.00 6.26 5.69
N HIS A 12 -20.30 7.26 6.24
CA HIS A 12 -20.96 8.30 7.04
C HIS A 12 -21.71 9.28 6.15
N LEU A 13 -21.10 9.73 5.05
CA LEU A 13 -21.73 10.62 4.07
C LEU A 13 -23.05 10.07 3.53
N VAL A 14 -23.09 8.79 3.18
CA VAL A 14 -24.30 8.15 2.64
C VAL A 14 -25.48 8.23 3.63
N ARG A 15 -25.19 8.06 4.92
CA ARG A 15 -26.16 8.12 6.03
C ARG A 15 -26.44 9.55 6.53
N MET A 16 -25.74 10.56 6.01
CA MET A 16 -26.05 11.95 6.31
C MET A 16 -27.30 12.37 5.52
N GLU A 17 -28.02 13.34 6.07
CA GLU A 17 -29.13 13.98 5.36
C GLU A 17 -28.64 14.80 4.16
N ASP A 18 -29.39 14.81 3.06
CA ASP A 18 -28.99 15.43 1.78
C ASP A 18 -28.77 16.94 1.87
N LYS A 19 -29.45 17.62 2.81
CA LYS A 19 -29.26 19.05 3.07
C LYS A 19 -27.88 19.40 3.64
N ARG A 20 -27.13 18.42 4.15
CA ARG A 20 -25.82 18.67 4.75
C ARG A 20 -24.77 18.94 3.68
N LEU A 21 -24.01 20.03 3.88
CA LEU A 21 -22.95 20.47 2.97
C LEU A 21 -21.98 19.36 2.53
N PRO A 22 -21.49 18.46 3.40
CA PRO A 22 -20.57 17.41 2.97
C PRO A 22 -21.19 16.43 1.96
N LYS A 23 -22.46 16.06 2.15
CA LYS A 23 -23.17 15.16 1.23
C LYS A 23 -23.50 15.87 -0.09
N ARG A 24 -23.98 17.13 0.01
CA ARG A 24 -24.25 17.96 -1.16
C ARG A 24 -23.00 18.25 -1.99
N LEU A 25 -21.83 18.45 -1.36
CA LEU A 25 -20.55 18.64 -2.06
C LEU A 25 -20.04 17.34 -2.69
N PHE A 26 -20.28 16.21 -2.05
CA PHE A 26 -19.81 14.91 -2.54
C PHE A 26 -20.60 14.42 -3.76
N TYR A 27 -21.92 14.63 -3.75
CA TYR A 27 -22.82 14.24 -4.85
C TYR A 27 -23.10 15.37 -5.84
N GLY A 28 -22.81 16.62 -5.48
CA GLY A 28 -22.96 17.77 -6.38
C GLY A 28 -22.03 17.63 -7.58
N ASP A 29 -22.60 17.83 -8.76
CA ASP A 29 -21.85 17.77 -10.01
C ASP A 29 -21.28 19.15 -10.35
N VAL A 30 -20.07 19.20 -10.92
CA VAL A 30 -19.54 20.42 -11.53
C VAL A 30 -19.90 20.32 -13.01
N THR A 31 -21.10 20.78 -13.34
CA THR A 31 -21.71 20.67 -14.67
C THR A 31 -20.98 21.47 -15.74
N GLU A 32 -20.31 22.57 -15.36
CA GLU A 32 -19.59 23.45 -16.29
C GLU A 32 -18.20 23.79 -15.75
N GLY A 33 -17.16 23.25 -16.39
CA GLY A 33 -15.78 23.56 -16.03
C GLY A 33 -14.76 22.64 -16.68
N ALA A 34 -14.26 23.02 -17.86
CA ALA A 34 -13.10 22.36 -18.45
C ALA A 34 -11.88 22.57 -17.54
N ARG A 35 -11.34 21.49 -16.97
CA ARG A 35 -10.13 21.57 -16.14
C ARG A 35 -8.91 21.76 -17.04
N ARG A 36 -8.06 22.74 -16.71
CA ARG A 36 -6.77 22.99 -17.39
C ARG A 36 -5.93 21.70 -17.47
N GLN A 37 -5.24 21.48 -18.61
CA GLN A 37 -4.28 20.39 -18.75
C GLN A 37 -3.21 20.47 -17.64
N GLY A 38 -2.82 19.33 -17.08
CA GLY A 38 -1.82 19.25 -16.00
C GLY A 38 -2.33 19.39 -14.55
N GLY A 39 -3.62 19.68 -14.32
CA GLY A 39 -4.18 19.75 -12.95
C GLY A 39 -4.35 18.39 -12.25
N GLN A 40 -4.43 18.38 -10.91
CA GLN A 40 -4.67 17.15 -10.14
C GLN A 40 -6.09 16.60 -10.40
N LYS A 41 -6.15 15.53 -11.20
CA LYS A 41 -7.38 14.99 -11.82
C LYS A 41 -7.89 13.69 -11.19
N ARG A 42 -7.91 13.56 -9.86
CA ARG A 42 -8.68 12.47 -9.25
C ARG A 42 -9.80 13.04 -8.39
N PRO A 43 -11.05 13.10 -8.92
CA PRO A 43 -12.18 13.38 -8.07
C PRO A 43 -12.21 12.35 -6.95
N TYR A 44 -12.58 12.78 -5.74
CA TYR A 44 -12.62 11.92 -4.57
C TYR A 44 -13.43 10.63 -4.85
N LYS A 45 -14.52 10.74 -5.63
CA LYS A 45 -15.35 9.61 -6.12
C LYS A 45 -14.54 8.55 -6.89
N ASN A 46 -13.54 8.94 -7.69
CA ASN A 46 -12.69 7.97 -8.42
C ASN A 46 -11.70 7.27 -7.48
N THR A 47 -11.18 7.97 -6.48
CA THR A 47 -10.35 7.35 -5.43
C THR A 47 -11.18 6.37 -4.61
N LEU A 48 -12.41 6.73 -4.25
CA LEU A 48 -13.36 5.85 -3.57
C LEU A 48 -13.66 4.59 -4.39
N LYS A 49 -14.02 4.73 -5.67
CA LYS A 49 -14.25 3.58 -6.58
C LYS A 49 -13.05 2.62 -6.64
N LYS A 50 -11.82 3.15 -6.64
CA LYS A 50 -10.61 2.31 -6.60
C LYS A 50 -10.46 1.56 -5.28
N SER A 51 -10.69 2.24 -4.16
CA SER A 51 -10.65 1.62 -2.83
C SER A 51 -11.71 0.51 -2.70
N LEU A 52 -12.94 0.75 -3.17
CA LEU A 52 -14.02 -0.26 -3.16
C LEU A 52 -13.63 -1.52 -3.93
N LYS A 53 -13.14 -1.37 -5.18
CA LYS A 53 -12.65 -2.50 -5.99
C LYS A 53 -11.53 -3.28 -5.31
N GLN A 54 -10.58 -2.58 -4.68
CA GLN A 54 -9.46 -3.22 -3.97
C GLN A 54 -9.91 -4.01 -2.74
N LEU A 55 -11.01 -3.59 -2.11
CA LEU A 55 -11.60 -4.27 -0.95
C LEU A 55 -12.68 -5.28 -1.33
N GLN A 56 -12.89 -5.56 -2.63
CA GLN A 56 -13.92 -6.48 -3.13
C GLN A 56 -15.35 -6.08 -2.72
N ILE A 57 -15.60 -4.78 -2.54
CA ILE A 57 -16.94 -4.24 -2.34
C ILE A 57 -17.48 -3.82 -3.69
N ASP A 58 -18.69 -4.25 -4.04
CA ASP A 58 -19.30 -3.88 -5.31
C ASP A 58 -19.52 -2.36 -5.40
N THR A 59 -19.07 -1.78 -6.51
CA THR A 59 -19.13 -0.34 -6.74
C THR A 59 -20.50 0.16 -7.18
N ALA A 60 -21.42 -0.72 -7.58
CA ALA A 60 -22.79 -0.33 -7.92
C ALA A 60 -23.69 -0.27 -6.68
N THR A 61 -23.56 -1.25 -5.79
CA THR A 61 -24.45 -1.42 -4.61
C THR A 61 -23.88 -0.90 -3.29
N TRP A 62 -22.69 -0.27 -3.29
CA TRP A 62 -22.04 0.15 -2.03
C TRP A 62 -22.83 1.21 -1.25
N GLU A 63 -23.66 2.04 -1.90
CA GLU A 63 -24.45 3.08 -1.22
C GLU A 63 -25.59 2.44 -0.41
N ASP A 64 -26.29 1.47 -1.00
CA ASP A 64 -27.33 0.70 -0.32
C ASP A 64 -26.73 -0.09 0.85
N LEU A 65 -25.58 -0.74 0.62
CA LEU A 65 -24.83 -1.42 1.67
C LEU A 65 -24.37 -0.46 2.78
N ALA A 66 -24.05 0.79 2.45
CA ALA A 66 -23.59 1.80 3.40
C ALA A 66 -24.73 2.39 4.26
N GLN A 67 -26.00 2.24 3.85
CA GLN A 67 -27.15 2.61 4.68
C GLN A 67 -27.23 1.75 5.93
N ASP A 68 -27.00 0.43 5.81
CA ASP A 68 -26.80 -0.43 6.97
C ASP A 68 -25.40 -0.23 7.56
N ARG A 69 -25.35 0.47 8.70
CA ARG A 69 -24.11 0.77 9.42
C ARG A 69 -23.34 -0.50 9.82
N LEU A 70 -24.03 -1.58 10.17
CA LEU A 70 -23.40 -2.81 10.64
C LEU A 70 -22.86 -3.61 9.45
N ALA A 71 -23.66 -3.79 8.41
CA ALA A 71 -23.21 -4.42 7.16
C ALA A 71 -22.01 -3.68 6.58
N TRP A 72 -22.08 -2.34 6.51
CA TRP A 72 -20.97 -1.51 6.05
C TRP A 72 -19.67 -1.75 6.82
N ARG A 73 -19.73 -1.73 8.16
CA ARG A 73 -18.55 -1.96 9.01
C ARG A 73 -17.96 -3.36 8.79
N ARG A 74 -18.81 -4.38 8.68
CA ARG A 74 -18.39 -5.76 8.43
C ARG A 74 -17.70 -5.90 7.07
N SER A 75 -18.29 -5.34 6.02
CA SER A 75 -17.72 -5.39 4.66
C SER A 75 -16.39 -4.65 4.57
N VAL A 76 -16.29 -3.45 5.16
CA VAL A 76 -15.01 -2.70 5.20
C VAL A 76 -13.94 -3.45 5.99
N LYS A 77 -14.28 -4.07 7.12
CA LYS A 77 -13.34 -4.86 7.94
C LYS A 77 -12.82 -6.08 7.16
N THR A 78 -13.74 -6.83 6.56
CA THR A 78 -13.45 -8.05 5.78
C THR A 78 -12.59 -7.72 4.56
N GLY A 79 -13.04 -6.77 3.73
CA GLY A 79 -12.30 -6.34 2.54
C GLY A 79 -10.91 -5.78 2.88
N SER A 80 -10.76 -5.11 4.02
CA SER A 80 -9.46 -4.63 4.47
C SER A 80 -8.50 -5.75 4.85
N ALA A 81 -8.99 -6.79 5.54
CA ALA A 81 -8.16 -7.93 5.92
C ALA A 81 -7.64 -8.65 4.66
N ILE A 82 -8.52 -8.89 3.69
CA ILE A 82 -8.18 -9.49 2.39
C ILE A 82 -7.14 -8.62 1.66
N TYR A 83 -7.39 -7.31 1.58
CA TYR A 83 -6.48 -6.38 0.93
C TYR A 83 -5.08 -6.39 1.56
N GLU A 84 -4.98 -6.35 2.88
CA GLU A 84 -3.70 -6.34 3.59
C GLU A 84 -2.96 -7.68 3.41
N ALA A 85 -3.67 -8.81 3.47
CA ALA A 85 -3.11 -10.13 3.18
C ALA A 85 -2.51 -10.19 1.76
N ASN A 86 -3.29 -9.78 0.75
CA ASN A 86 -2.86 -9.72 -0.64
C ASN A 86 -1.64 -8.81 -0.82
N ARG A 87 -1.62 -7.66 -0.14
CA ARG A 87 -0.49 -6.73 -0.18
C ARG A 87 0.79 -7.33 0.39
N ILE A 88 0.69 -8.08 1.49
CA ILE A 88 1.82 -8.78 2.11
C ILE A 88 2.34 -9.87 1.18
N VAL A 89 1.45 -10.71 0.64
CA VAL A 89 1.82 -11.77 -0.32
C VAL A 89 2.53 -11.17 -1.52
N ALA A 90 1.96 -10.14 -2.16
CA ALA A 90 2.59 -9.47 -3.30
C ALA A 90 3.96 -8.86 -2.96
N ALA A 91 4.14 -8.30 -1.77
CA ALA A 91 5.43 -7.78 -1.32
C ALA A 91 6.46 -8.91 -1.11
N LYS A 92 6.05 -10.06 -0.55
CA LYS A 92 6.89 -11.24 -0.40
C LYS A 92 7.32 -11.79 -1.76
N THR A 93 6.40 -11.93 -2.71
CA THR A 93 6.70 -12.38 -4.08
C THR A 93 7.70 -11.45 -4.77
N LYS A 94 7.48 -10.13 -4.70
CA LYS A 94 8.41 -9.13 -5.25
C LYS A 94 9.78 -9.17 -4.58
N ARG A 95 9.85 -9.45 -3.29
CA ARG A 95 11.14 -9.60 -2.57
C ARG A 95 11.86 -10.87 -3.00
N ALA A 96 11.15 -12.00 -3.13
CA ALA A 96 11.73 -13.26 -3.60
C ALA A 96 12.29 -13.12 -5.03
N ALA A 97 11.53 -12.49 -5.94
CA ALA A 97 11.98 -12.24 -7.32
C ALA A 97 13.22 -11.34 -7.41
N ARG A 98 13.46 -10.46 -6.43
CA ARG A 98 14.71 -9.67 -6.35
C ARG A 98 15.88 -10.45 -5.77
N LYS A 99 15.62 -11.51 -5.01
CA LYS A 99 16.62 -12.36 -4.37
C LYS A 99 16.98 -13.59 -5.21
N SER A 100 16.16 -13.96 -6.20
CA SER A 100 16.50 -15.05 -7.12
C SER A 100 17.75 -14.67 -7.93
N PRO A 101 18.75 -15.56 -8.05
CA PRO A 101 19.95 -15.32 -8.83
C PRO A 101 19.60 -15.38 -10.32
N ALA A 102 19.07 -14.29 -10.86
CA ALA A 102 18.79 -14.13 -12.28
C ALA A 102 19.91 -13.38 -13.03
N LEU A 103 21.10 -13.23 -12.43
CA LEU A 103 22.29 -12.61 -13.05
C LEU A 103 23.59 -13.36 -12.75
N LEU A 104 23.56 -14.69 -12.62
CA LEU A 104 24.78 -15.53 -12.63
C LEU A 104 24.68 -16.65 -13.66
N ASP A 105 24.05 -16.40 -14.80
CA ASP A 105 24.08 -17.36 -15.92
C ASP A 105 24.37 -16.69 -17.28
N GLN A 106 24.88 -15.45 -17.24
CA GLN A 106 25.31 -14.72 -18.44
C GLN A 106 26.80 -14.34 -18.42
N TYR A 107 27.57 -14.81 -17.42
CA TYR A 107 29.01 -14.57 -17.28
C TYR A 107 29.87 -15.85 -17.34
N SER A 108 29.30 -17.01 -17.68
CA SER A 108 30.05 -18.27 -17.83
C SER A 108 30.63 -18.50 -19.24
N GLN A 109 30.40 -17.59 -20.19
CA GLN A 109 31.18 -17.49 -21.43
C GLN A 109 31.74 -16.07 -21.58
N CYS A 110 32.78 -15.74 -20.83
CA CYS A 110 33.69 -14.66 -21.18
C CYS A 110 35.06 -15.27 -21.53
N PRO A 111 35.54 -15.20 -22.78
CA PRO A 111 36.90 -15.59 -23.09
C PRO A 111 37.88 -14.58 -22.48
N GLY A 112 38.74 -15.07 -21.58
CA GLY A 112 40.06 -14.52 -21.26
C GLY A 112 40.16 -13.07 -20.78
N LEU A 113 40.27 -12.88 -19.46
CA LEU A 113 40.96 -11.72 -18.89
C LEU A 113 42.47 -11.82 -19.19
N SER A 114 42.89 -11.41 -20.38
CA SER A 114 44.29 -11.13 -20.66
C SER A 114 44.41 -9.71 -21.22
N ASN A 115 45.07 -8.86 -20.45
CA ASN A 115 45.47 -7.47 -20.73
C ASN A 115 44.51 -6.39 -20.21
N MET A 116 44.63 -6.09 -18.91
CA MET A 116 44.51 -4.72 -18.42
C MET A 116 45.73 -4.42 -17.52
N PRO A 117 46.44 -3.29 -17.71
CA PRO A 117 47.58 -2.95 -16.88
C PRO A 117 47.12 -2.56 -15.47
N ALA A 118 47.82 -3.10 -14.46
CA ALA A 118 47.54 -2.86 -13.06
C ALA A 118 47.84 -1.41 -12.69
N MET A 119 46.79 -0.61 -12.44
CA MET A 119 46.94 0.68 -11.76
C MET A 119 46.91 0.43 -10.26
N SER A 120 48.08 0.58 -9.64
CA SER A 120 48.27 0.52 -8.20
C SER A 120 47.72 1.78 -7.54
N THR A 121 46.65 1.62 -6.75
CA THR A 121 46.20 2.65 -5.83
C THR A 121 46.07 2.04 -4.44
N HIS A 122 47.10 2.27 -3.63
CA HIS A 122 47.06 2.04 -2.19
C HIS A 122 46.14 3.10 -1.58
N LEU A 123 45.02 2.69 -0.99
CA LEU A 123 44.21 3.53 -0.13
C LEU A 123 44.06 2.85 1.24
N PRO A 124 44.23 3.58 2.34
CA PRO A 124 44.33 2.99 3.67
C PRO A 124 43.00 2.44 4.15
N HIS A 125 43.10 1.39 4.95
CA HIS A 125 42.01 0.60 5.50
C HIS A 125 41.12 1.46 6.42
N GLY A 126 39.99 1.93 5.89
CA GLY A 126 38.89 2.47 6.70
C GLY A 126 37.98 1.33 7.14
N ASN A 127 37.82 1.13 8.46
CA ASN A 127 36.90 0.12 8.99
C ASN A 127 35.46 0.44 8.56
N PRO A 128 34.69 -0.54 8.04
CA PRO A 128 33.28 -0.35 7.73
C PRO A 128 32.49 -0.18 9.04
N PRO A 129 31.45 0.67 9.07
CA PRO A 129 30.61 0.80 10.25
C PRO A 129 29.87 -0.53 10.49
N CYS A 130 29.99 -1.02 11.71
CA CYS A 130 29.37 -2.24 12.19
C CYS A 130 27.88 -2.25 11.83
N ARG A 131 27.44 -3.23 11.02
CA ARG A 131 26.02 -3.53 10.88
C ARG A 131 25.54 -4.14 12.18
N THR A 132 24.88 -3.36 13.02
CA THR A 132 24.11 -3.91 14.13
C THR A 132 22.93 -4.68 13.56
N SER A 133 22.93 -5.99 13.80
CA SER A 133 21.82 -6.89 13.45
C SER A 133 20.55 -6.46 14.21
N SER A 134 19.43 -6.29 13.49
CA SER A 134 18.12 -5.99 14.10
C SER A 134 17.49 -7.17 14.85
N ASP A 135 18.13 -8.34 14.87
CA ASP A 135 17.59 -9.54 15.54
C ASP A 135 17.65 -9.49 17.08
N ALA A 136 18.29 -8.47 17.68
CA ALA A 136 18.39 -8.34 19.13
C ALA A 136 17.17 -7.65 19.81
N MET A 137 16.19 -7.15 19.07
CA MET A 137 15.03 -6.42 19.64
C MET A 137 13.76 -7.29 19.77
N GLN A 138 13.78 -8.54 19.30
CA GLN A 138 12.58 -9.39 19.20
C GLN A 138 12.50 -10.48 20.29
N GLN A 139 13.02 -10.23 21.50
CA GLN A 139 12.95 -11.17 22.62
C GLN A 139 12.47 -10.55 23.95
N GLN A 140 11.73 -9.44 23.93
CA GLN A 140 11.24 -8.80 25.17
C GLN A 140 9.72 -8.60 25.26
N SER A 141 8.89 -9.09 24.33
CA SER A 141 7.43 -9.00 24.48
C SER A 141 6.76 -10.21 25.12
N ASP A 142 7.51 -11.29 25.37
CA ASP A 142 6.94 -12.53 25.92
C ASP A 142 7.32 -12.65 27.39
N ASN A 143 6.74 -11.82 28.26
CA ASN A 143 6.39 -12.30 29.60
C ASN A 143 5.45 -11.38 30.40
N SER A 144 4.48 -12.06 31.02
CA SER A 144 3.58 -11.66 32.11
C SER A 144 2.37 -10.78 31.79
N ASN A 145 1.24 -11.44 31.54
CA ASN A 145 -0.03 -11.04 32.16
C ASN A 145 -0.62 -12.28 32.82
N LEU A 146 -0.40 -12.38 34.13
CA LEU A 146 -0.96 -13.41 35.01
C LEU A 146 -2.31 -12.89 35.51
N TYR A 147 -3.32 -13.75 35.44
CA TYR A 147 -4.63 -13.57 36.06
C TYR A 147 -4.53 -13.23 37.56
N VAL A 148 -5.22 -12.16 37.99
CA VAL A 148 -6.16 -12.12 39.14
C VAL A 148 -7.25 -11.10 38.82
#